data_AF-A0A7X8TE21-F1
#
_entry.id   AF-A0A7X8TE21-F1
#
_cell.length_a   1.000
_cell.length_b   1.000
_cell.length_c   1.000
_cell.angle_alpha   90.00
_cell.angle_beta   90.00
_cell.angle_gamma   90.00
#
_symmetry.space_group_name_H-M   'P 1'
#
loop_
_entity.id
_entity.type
_entity.pdbx_description
1 polymer ?
#
loop_
_entity_poly.entity_id
_entity_poly.type
_entity_poly.pdbx_seq_one_letter_code
_entity_poly.pdbx_strand_id
1 'polypeptide(L)' 'MTDTPQKNRRDEPLPSEDLAVCNDVLKAISRKCGIEKDREAVMRLARIIMGLQAQGVREPEQLAMLAGATRE' A
#
# COMPACT_ATOMS: atom_id res chain seq x y z
N MET A 1 -24.35 21.85 12.35
CA MET A 1 -23.08 21.63 11.64
C MET A 1 -22.51 20.33 12.19
N THR A 2 -22.61 19.25 11.44
CA THR A 2 -22.27 17.90 11.91
C THR A 2 -20.75 17.76 12.02
N ASP A 3 -20.26 17.87 13.25
CA ASP A 3 -18.91 17.47 13.65
C ASP A 3 -18.77 15.97 13.35
N THR A 4 -18.11 15.66 12.24
CA THR A 4 -17.89 14.28 11.84
C THR A 4 -16.66 13.81 12.62
N PRO A 5 -16.78 12.81 13.51
CA PRO A 5 -15.65 12.40 14.32
C PRO A 5 -14.55 11.90 13.39
N GLN A 6 -13.39 12.54 13.48
CA GLN A 6 -12.14 12.11 12.84
C GLN A 6 -11.73 10.79 13.49
N LYS A 7 -12.39 9.70 13.07
CA LYS A 7 -12.18 8.34 13.54
C LYS A 7 -10.71 8.00 13.28
N ASN A 8 -9.99 7.63 14.33
CA ASN A 8 -8.65 7.04 14.24
C ASN A 8 -8.74 5.77 13.39
N ARG A 9 -8.63 5.91 12.07
CA ARG A 9 -8.73 4.84 11.06
C ARG A 9 -7.53 3.88 11.06
N ARG A 10 -6.61 4.00 12.02
CA ARG A 10 -5.40 3.17 12.08
C ARG A 10 -5.68 1.73 12.55
N ASP A 11 -6.77 1.53 13.30
CA ASP A 11 -7.15 0.22 13.86
C ASP A 11 -8.30 -0.46 13.10
N GLU A 12 -8.82 0.17 12.05
CA GLU A 12 -9.92 -0.40 11.27
C GLU A 12 -9.34 -1.38 10.23
N PRO A 13 -9.86 -2.63 10.16
CA PRO A 13 -9.41 -3.58 9.14
C PRO A 13 -9.50 -2.91 7.78
N LEU A 14 -8.41 -3.00 6.99
CA LEU A 14 -8.41 -2.44 5.63
C LEU A 14 -9.65 -2.97 4.90
N PRO A 15 -10.52 -2.07 4.39
CA PRO A 15 -11.62 -2.47 3.51
C PRO A 15 -11.09 -3.42 2.42
N SER A 16 -11.88 -4.42 2.06
CA SER A 16 -11.48 -5.42 1.04
C SER A 16 -11.04 -4.78 -0.28
N GLU A 17 -11.60 -3.62 -0.62
CA GLU A 17 -11.24 -2.80 -1.77
C GLU A 17 -9.82 -2.22 -1.66
N ASP A 18 -9.42 -1.73 -0.48
CA ASP A 18 -8.04 -1.28 -0.23
C ASP A 18 -7.04 -2.43 -0.36
N LEU A 19 -7.41 -3.64 0.08
CA LEU A 19 -6.54 -4.81 -0.05
C LEU A 19 -6.34 -5.23 -1.51
N ALA A 20 -7.36 -5.11 -2.35
CA ALA A 20 -7.25 -5.35 -3.79
C ALA A 20 -6.27 -4.35 -4.44
N VAL A 21 -6.42 -3.06 -4.13
CA VAL A 21 -5.51 -2.00 -4.60
C VAL A 21 -4.08 -2.27 -4.16
N CYS A 22 -3.85 -2.58 -2.87
CA CYS A 22 -2.50 -2.88 -2.38
C CYS A 22 -1.87 -4.08 -3.12
N ASN A 23 -2.65 -5.12 -3.40
CA ASN A 23 -2.16 -6.30 -4.13
C ASN A 23 -1.83 -5.99 -5.60
N ASP A 24 -2.63 -5.17 -6.27
CA ASP A 24 -2.38 -4.80 -7.65
C ASP A 24 -1.14 -3.91 -7.79
N VAL A 25 -0.98 -2.94 -6.89
CA VAL A 25 0.23 -2.11 -6.79
C VAL A 25 1.46 -2.98 -6.50
N LEU A 26 1.36 -3.92 -5.55
CA LEU A 26 2.44 -4.86 -5.24
C LEU A 26 2.86 -5.66 -6.46
N LYS A 27 1.92 -6.27 -7.19
CA LYS A 27 2.19 -7.03 -8.41
C LYS A 27 2.83 -6.17 -9.50
N ALA A 28 2.33 -4.97 -9.72
CA ALA A 28 2.83 -4.07 -10.75
C ALA A 28 4.30 -3.70 -10.51
N ILE A 29 4.64 -3.32 -9.27
CA ILE A 29 6.00 -2.96 -8.89
C ILE A 29 6.89 -4.21 -8.89
N SER A 30 6.42 -5.34 -8.36
CA SER A 30 7.20 -6.59 -8.35
C SER A 30 7.59 -7.03 -9.75
N ARG A 31 6.66 -6.97 -10.72
CA ARG A 31 6.91 -7.22 -12.15
C ARG A 31 7.92 -6.23 -12.74
N LYS A 32 7.70 -4.94 -12.52
CA LYS A 32 8.58 -3.87 -13.03
C LYS A 32 10.02 -4.03 -12.56
N CYS A 33 10.21 -4.51 -11.34
CA CYS A 33 11.53 -4.68 -10.72
C CYS A 33 12.10 -6.09 -10.87
N GLY A 34 11.36 -7.03 -11.46
CA GLY A 34 11.79 -8.43 -11.59
C GLY A 34 11.95 -9.18 -10.27
N ILE A 35 11.35 -8.69 -9.18
CA ILE A 35 11.50 -9.27 -7.82
C ILE A 35 10.41 -10.29 -7.48
N GLU A 36 9.53 -10.65 -8.42
CA GLU A 36 8.38 -11.54 -8.17
C GLU A 36 8.76 -12.89 -7.53
N LYS A 37 9.98 -13.36 -7.78
CA LYS A 37 10.53 -14.61 -7.22
C LYS A 37 11.29 -14.42 -5.90
N ASP A 38 11.61 -13.18 -5.55
CA ASP A 38 12.26 -12.82 -4.29
C ASP A 38 11.18 -12.55 -3.24
N ARG A 39 10.86 -13.58 -2.46
CA ARG A 39 9.85 -13.51 -1.41
C ARG A 39 10.17 -12.43 -0.38
N GLU A 40 11.43 -12.21 -0.05
CA GLU A 40 11.84 -11.23 0.96
C GLU A 40 11.66 -9.80 0.44
N ALA A 41 12.07 -9.53 -0.80
CA ALA A 41 11.84 -8.25 -1.46
C ALA A 41 10.34 -7.96 -1.65
N VAL A 42 9.55 -8.96 -2.04
CA VAL A 42 8.09 -8.84 -2.17
C VAL A 42 7.44 -8.56 -0.81
N MET A 43 7.85 -9.26 0.27
CA MET A 43 7.32 -9.01 1.61
C MET A 43 7.68 -7.61 2.13
N ARG A 44 8.92 -7.14 1.91
CA ARG A 44 9.33 -5.77 2.24
C ARG A 44 8.44 -4.75 1.53
N LEU A 45 8.26 -4.93 0.22
CA LEU A 45 7.44 -4.05 -0.60
C LEU A 45 5.97 -4.03 -0.15
N ALA A 46 5.39 -5.20 0.17
CA ALA A 46 4.05 -5.30 0.71
C ALA A 46 3.90 -4.52 2.03
N ARG A 47 4.90 -4.61 2.92
CA ARG A 47 4.90 -3.88 4.19
C ARG A 47 4.95 -2.36 3.99
N ILE A 48 5.71 -1.88 3.00
CA ILE A 48 5.75 -0.46 2.63
C ILE A 48 4.38 -0.01 2.12
N ILE A 49 3.79 -0.75 1.17
CA ILE A 49 2.47 -0.42 0.60
C ILE A 49 1.39 -0.36 1.68
N MET A 50 1.31 -1.36 2.56
CA MET A 50 0.35 -1.36 3.68
C MET A 50 0.60 -0.20 4.65
N GLY A 51 1.87 0.14 4.91
CA GLY A 51 2.25 1.28 5.74
C GLY A 51 1.83 2.62 5.14
N LEU A 52 1.89 2.76 3.81
CA LEU A 52 1.40 3.96 3.11
C LEU A 52 -0.13 4.03 3.12
N GLN A 53 -0.82 2.90 2.94
CA GLN A 53 -2.28 2.84 3.06
C GLN A 53 -2.75 3.29 4.46
N ALA A 54 -2.06 2.85 5.51
CA ALA A 54 -2.32 3.23 6.90
C ALA A 54 -2.04 4.72 7.19
N GLN A 55 -1.20 5.36 6.40
CA GLN A 55 -0.96 6.82 6.44
C GLN A 55 -2.03 7.61 5.68
N GLY A 56 -2.96 6.94 5.00
CA GLY A 56 -4.04 7.56 4.25
C GLY A 56 -3.77 7.72 2.75
N VAL A 57 -2.66 7.16 2.24
CA VAL A 57 -2.38 7.14 0.80
C VAL A 57 -3.26 6.07 0.17
N ARG A 58 -4.31 6.46 -0.55
CA ARG A 58 -5.24 5.53 -1.20
C ARG A 58 -5.10 5.42 -2.71
N GLU A 59 -4.47 6.41 -3.33
CA GLU A 59 -4.32 6.44 -4.78
C GLU A 59 -3.26 5.42 -5.25
N PRO A 60 -3.62 4.47 -6.14
CA PRO A 60 -2.72 3.40 -6.60
C PRO A 60 -1.42 3.93 -7.22
N GLU A 61 -1.52 5.01 -8.00
CA GLU A 61 -0.36 5.64 -8.64
C GLU A 61 0.58 6.27 -7.62
N GLN A 62 0.03 6.90 -6.58
CA GLN A 62 0.80 7.51 -5.51
C GLN A 62 1.47 6.45 -4.63
N LEU A 63 0.76 5.35 -4.34
CA LEU A 63 1.32 4.18 -3.66
C LEU A 63 2.48 3.59 -4.47
N ALA A 64 2.31 3.43 -5.78
CA ALA A 64 3.34 2.88 -6.65
C ALA A 64 4.60 3.76 -6.69
N MET A 65 4.40 5.08 -6.76
CA MET A 65 5.47 6.06 -6.76
C MET A 65 6.25 6.05 -5.43
N LEU A 66 5.55 6.14 -4.30
CA LEU A 66 6.16 6.19 -2.98
C LEU A 66 6.81 4.86 -2.59
N ALA A 67 6.14 3.73 -2.83
CA ALA A 67 6.70 2.42 -2.54
C ALA A 67 7.89 2.09 -3.45
N GLY A 68 7.86 2.55 -4.70
CA GLY A 68 9.00 2.46 -5.62
C GLY A 68 10.21 3.27 -5.15
N ALA A 69 10.00 4.50 -4.67
CA ALA A 69 11.05 5.38 -4.16
C ALA A 69 11.64 4.92 -2.81
N THR A 70 10.85 4.25 -1.97
CA THR A 70 11.28 3.78 -0.63
C THR A 70 12.10 2.49 -0.67
N ARG A 71 12.07 1.76 -1.80
CA ARG A 71 12.74 0.46 -1.95
C ARG A 71 14.23 0.60 -2.32
N GLU A 72 14.63 1.74 -2.87
CA GLU A 72 16.04 2.12 -3.17
C GLU A 72 16.76 2.51 -1.88
#